data_AF-A0A7C5TUA0-F1
#
_entry.id   AF-A0A7C5TUA0-F1
#
_cell.length_a   1.000
_cell.length_b   1.000
_cell.length_c   1.000
_cell.angle_alpha   90.00
_cell.angle_beta   90.00
_cell.angle_gamma   90.00
#
_symmetry.space_group_name_H-M   'P 1'
#
loop_
_entity.id
_entity.type
_entity.pdbx_description
1 polymer ?
#
loop_
_entity_poly.entity_id
_entity_poly.type
_entity_poly.pdbx_seq_one_letter_code
_entity_poly.pdbx_strand_id
1 'polypeptide(L)'
;MKTVVVLSGKGGTGKTSVTAALAALESRAGTRLVLADADVDAANLPILLDPRNVEEHTFIGGELAVVAPDACNGCTLCHQHCRFGAIRMVPREDGPDLARILDTCEGCAVCSVVCPEAAIVMEPRNAGSWAVGETRFGPLVHATLSAGGETSGKLVTEVRKRAAELAGETASPLVLVDGPPGIGCPVIAAMSGADLVVAVTEPTPSARADLDRLLNVARHFDV
;
A
#
# COMPACT_ATOMS: atom_id res chain seq x y z
N MET A 1 10.18 6.33 21.91
CA MET A 1 9.72 6.78 20.58
C MET A 1 8.20 6.74 20.62
N LYS A 2 7.53 7.80 20.17
CA LYS A 2 6.07 7.86 20.04
C LYS A 2 5.70 7.87 18.56
N THR A 3 4.64 7.17 18.19
CA THR A 3 4.09 7.13 16.83
C THR A 3 2.71 7.75 16.83
N VAL A 4 2.56 8.85 16.11
CA VAL A 4 1.29 9.56 15.93
C VAL A 4 0.82 9.37 14.49
N VAL A 5 -0.43 8.91 14.32
CA VAL A 5 -1.00 8.65 13.00
C VAL A 5 -2.18 9.58 12.75
N VAL A 6 -2.13 10.32 11.65
CA VAL A 6 -3.18 11.24 11.23
C VAL A 6 -4.12 10.50 10.28
N LEU A 7 -5.40 10.38 10.62
CA LEU A 7 -6.40 9.59 9.89
C LEU A 7 -7.67 10.38 9.61
N SER A 8 -8.55 9.86 8.75
CA SER A 8 -9.83 10.49 8.41
C SER A 8 -10.82 9.43 7.92
N GLY A 9 -12.10 9.57 8.25
CA GLY A 9 -13.13 8.65 7.76
C GLY A 9 -13.38 8.72 6.25
N LYS A 10 -12.97 9.80 5.57
CA LYS A 10 -13.16 9.99 4.12
C LYS A 10 -12.01 10.79 3.49
N GLY A 11 -11.90 10.76 2.16
CA GLY A 11 -10.94 11.59 1.42
C GLY A 11 -11.23 13.09 1.51
N GLY A 12 -10.18 13.91 1.38
CA GLY A 12 -10.32 15.37 1.22
C GLY A 12 -10.59 16.19 2.49
N THR A 13 -10.36 15.64 3.69
CA THR A 13 -10.57 16.37 4.96
C THR A 13 -9.39 17.25 5.41
N GLY A 14 -8.28 17.24 4.68
CA GLY A 14 -7.09 18.04 5.00
C GLY A 14 -6.06 17.36 5.92
N LYS A 15 -6.09 16.02 6.05
CA LYS A 15 -5.10 15.22 6.81
C LYS A 15 -3.66 15.65 6.55
N THR A 16 -3.22 15.59 5.30
CA THR A 16 -1.85 15.89 4.90
C THR A 16 -1.43 17.31 5.31
N SER A 17 -2.34 18.28 5.22
CA SER A 17 -2.07 19.65 5.68
C SER A 17 -1.89 19.72 7.20
N VAL A 18 -2.71 18.98 7.96
CA VAL A 18 -2.57 18.85 9.42
C VAL A 18 -1.25 18.15 9.77
N THR A 19 -0.91 17.06 9.08
CA THR A 19 0.35 16.32 9.24
C THR A 19 1.55 17.24 9.00
N ALA A 20 1.59 17.96 7.89
CA ALA A 20 2.67 18.89 7.57
C ALA A 20 2.77 20.06 8.58
N ALA A 21 1.63 20.55 9.10
CA ALA A 21 1.60 21.58 10.12
C ALA A 21 2.17 21.08 11.46
N LEU A 22 1.79 19.87 11.89
CA LEU A 22 2.34 19.23 13.09
C LEU A 22 3.85 19.01 12.95
N ALA A 23 4.32 18.53 11.79
CA ALA A 23 5.73 18.38 11.50
C ALA A 23 6.51 19.70 11.64
N ALA A 24 5.93 20.80 11.11
CA ALA A 24 6.52 22.12 11.21
C ALA A 24 6.59 22.64 12.66
N LEU A 25 5.56 22.38 13.47
CA LEU A 25 5.52 22.77 14.88
C LEU A 25 6.55 22.01 15.72
N GLU A 26 6.62 20.69 15.57
CA GLU A 26 7.58 19.84 16.28
C GLU A 26 9.03 20.16 15.87
N SER A 27 9.28 20.36 14.58
CA SER A 27 10.58 20.79 14.08
C SER A 27 10.99 22.15 14.68
N ARG A 28 10.07 23.13 14.76
CA ARG A 28 10.33 24.43 15.40
C ARG A 28 10.57 24.33 16.90
N ALA A 29 9.96 23.34 17.57
CA ALA A 29 10.21 23.05 18.97
C ALA A 29 11.55 22.32 19.22
N GLY A 30 12.27 21.96 18.16
CA GLY A 30 13.53 21.21 18.24
C GLY A 30 13.35 19.70 18.40
N THR A 31 12.12 19.19 18.26
CA THR A 31 11.84 17.76 18.26
C THR A 31 12.33 17.16 16.94
N ARG A 32 13.21 16.16 17.02
CA ARG A 32 13.59 15.36 15.85
C ARG A 32 12.45 14.40 15.52
N LEU A 33 12.08 14.32 14.25
CA LEU A 33 10.98 13.47 13.80
C LEU A 33 11.32 12.73 12.50
N VAL A 34 10.66 11.59 12.33
CA VAL A 34 10.56 10.87 11.06
C VAL A 34 9.13 10.98 10.56
N LEU A 35 8.99 11.22 9.26
CA LEU A 35 7.71 11.33 8.59
C LEU A 35 7.43 10.07 7.77
N ALA A 36 6.15 9.71 7.66
CA ALA A 36 5.71 8.65 6.78
C ALA A 36 4.45 9.08 6.03
N ASP A 37 4.41 8.88 4.71
CA ASP A 37 3.18 8.93 3.92
C ASP A 37 2.67 7.49 3.72
N ALA A 38 1.59 7.16 4.42
CA ALA A 38 0.90 5.90 4.36
C ALA A 38 -0.38 5.98 3.51
N ASP A 39 -0.65 7.07 2.80
CA ASP A 39 -1.69 7.15 1.78
C ASP A 39 -1.11 6.76 0.41
N VAL A 40 -0.70 5.49 0.29
CA VAL A 40 0.07 4.96 -0.85
C VAL A 40 -0.71 4.95 -2.18
N ASP A 41 -2.03 5.09 -2.09
CA ASP A 41 -2.93 5.22 -3.24
C ASP A 41 -2.92 6.65 -3.81
N ALA A 42 -2.65 7.65 -2.97
CA ALA A 42 -2.67 9.07 -3.30
C ALA A 42 -1.69 9.88 -2.43
N ALA A 43 -0.39 9.59 -2.57
CA ALA A 43 0.65 10.18 -1.74
C ALA A 43 0.72 11.71 -1.93
N ASN A 44 0.34 12.46 -0.90
CA ASN A 44 0.24 13.92 -0.95
C ASN A 44 1.31 14.62 -0.10
N LEU A 45 1.83 13.96 0.94
CA LEU A 45 2.87 14.54 1.78
C LEU A 45 4.18 14.79 1.03
N PRO A 46 4.70 13.90 0.15
CA PRO A 46 5.91 14.19 -0.62
C PRO A 46 5.71 15.38 -1.57
N ILE A 47 4.49 15.63 -2.07
CA ILE A 47 4.19 16.81 -2.91
C ILE A 47 4.37 18.11 -2.10
N LEU A 48 3.95 18.13 -0.84
CA LEU A 48 4.05 19.32 0.03
C LEU A 48 5.45 19.57 0.60
N LEU A 49 6.21 18.50 0.81
CA LEU A 49 7.50 18.55 1.49
C LEU A 49 8.70 18.50 0.55
N ASP A 50 8.48 18.12 -0.71
CA ASP A 50 9.47 18.06 -1.80
C ASP A 50 10.77 17.35 -1.35
N PRO A 51 10.67 16.05 -0.96
CA PRO A 51 11.82 15.32 -0.44
C PRO A 51 12.88 15.10 -1.51
N ARG A 52 14.15 15.21 -1.13
CA ARG A 52 15.26 14.71 -1.94
C ARG A 52 15.43 13.22 -1.65
N ASN A 53 15.00 12.35 -2.56
CA ASN A 53 15.12 10.90 -2.39
C ASN A 53 16.60 10.48 -2.28
N VAL A 54 16.89 9.63 -1.31
CA VAL A 54 18.21 9.02 -1.04
C VAL A 54 18.17 7.50 -1.15
N GLU A 55 16.99 6.89 -1.02
CA GLU A 55 16.74 5.46 -1.22
C GLU A 55 15.49 5.30 -2.09
N GLU A 56 15.47 4.29 -2.97
CA GLU A 56 14.30 3.92 -3.77
C GLU A 56 14.26 2.41 -3.96
N HIS A 57 13.07 1.84 -3.80
CA HIS A 57 12.85 0.39 -3.79
C HIS A 57 11.59 0.03 -4.57
N THR A 58 11.66 -1.07 -5.31
CA THR A 58 10.47 -1.69 -5.91
C THR A 58 9.69 -2.46 -4.85
N PHE A 59 8.37 -2.33 -4.88
CA PHE A 59 7.48 -3.09 -4.01
C PHE A 59 6.86 -4.27 -4.76
N ILE A 60 7.13 -5.49 -4.27
CA ILE A 60 6.53 -6.72 -4.79
C ILE A 60 5.30 -7.06 -3.95
N GLY A 61 4.11 -6.88 -4.51
CA GLY A 61 2.83 -7.04 -3.80
C GLY A 61 2.28 -8.47 -3.78
N GLY A 62 2.76 -9.32 -4.70
CA GLY A 62 2.29 -10.68 -4.91
C GLY A 62 2.92 -11.27 -6.17
N GLU A 63 2.26 -12.26 -6.75
CA GLU A 63 2.71 -12.94 -7.96
C GLU A 63 1.57 -13.02 -8.98
N LEU A 64 1.90 -13.02 -10.27
CA LEU A 64 0.94 -13.28 -11.35
C LEU A 64 1.31 -14.55 -12.09
N ALA A 65 0.28 -15.24 -12.57
CA ALA A 65 0.47 -16.38 -13.45
C ALA A 65 1.04 -15.93 -14.80
N VAL A 66 2.02 -16.66 -15.32
CA VAL A 66 2.59 -16.51 -16.66
C VAL A 66 2.61 -17.88 -17.33
N VAL A 67 2.16 -17.95 -18.57
CA VAL A 67 2.18 -19.20 -19.35
C VAL A 67 3.46 -19.28 -20.15
N ALA A 68 4.21 -20.38 -19.99
CA ALA A 68 5.27 -20.80 -20.89
C ALA A 68 4.64 -21.44 -22.14
N PRO A 69 4.63 -20.76 -23.31
CA PRO A 69 3.87 -21.22 -24.46
C PRO A 69 4.37 -22.54 -25.03
N ASP A 70 5.67 -22.81 -24.90
CA ASP A 70 6.32 -24.01 -25.45
C ASP A 70 6.00 -25.28 -24.65
N ALA A 71 5.58 -25.13 -23.39
CA ALA A 71 5.16 -26.25 -22.53
C ALA A 71 3.63 -26.44 -22.53
N CYS A 72 2.86 -25.46 -22.99
CA CYS A 72 1.40 -25.53 -22.93
C CYS A 72 0.85 -26.44 -24.02
N ASN A 73 0.12 -27.49 -23.62
CA ASN A 73 -0.52 -28.44 -24.55
C ASN A 73 -2.00 -28.12 -24.87
N GLY A 74 -2.55 -27.03 -24.32
CA GLY A 74 -3.93 -26.62 -24.56
C GLY A 74 -5.01 -27.43 -23.82
N CYS A 75 -4.69 -28.17 -22.74
CA CYS A 75 -5.67 -29.00 -22.00
C CYS A 75 -6.85 -28.26 -21.34
N THR A 76 -6.85 -26.92 -21.32
CA THR A 76 -7.91 -26.03 -20.78
C THR A 76 -8.18 -26.09 -19.26
N LEU A 77 -7.51 -26.96 -18.50
CA LEU A 77 -7.74 -27.11 -17.06
C LEU A 77 -7.59 -25.78 -16.28
N CYS A 78 -6.55 -25.01 -16.59
CA CYS A 78 -6.34 -23.69 -15.98
C CYS A 78 -7.53 -22.74 -16.23
N HIS A 79 -8.08 -22.74 -17.45
CA HIS A 79 -9.24 -21.93 -17.81
C HIS A 79 -10.49 -22.35 -17.02
N GLN A 80 -10.76 -23.65 -16.92
CA GLN A 80 -11.93 -24.19 -16.20
C GLN A 80 -11.90 -23.89 -14.70
N HIS A 81 -10.72 -23.91 -14.08
CA HIS A 81 -10.55 -23.67 -12.65
C HIS A 81 -10.33 -22.19 -12.28
N CYS A 82 -10.29 -21.27 -13.26
CA CYS A 82 -10.10 -19.86 -12.99
C CYS A 82 -11.41 -19.18 -12.55
N ARG A 83 -11.58 -18.98 -11.24
CA ARG A 83 -12.75 -18.27 -10.67
C ARG A 83 -12.84 -16.80 -11.09
N PHE A 84 -11.72 -16.20 -11.48
CA PHE A 84 -11.62 -14.78 -11.85
C PHE A 84 -11.83 -14.53 -13.35
N GLY A 85 -12.01 -15.59 -14.16
CA GLY A 85 -12.12 -15.45 -15.62
C GLY A 85 -10.85 -14.87 -16.27
N ALA A 86 -9.71 -14.96 -15.61
CA ALA A 86 -8.45 -14.34 -16.00
C ALA A 86 -7.63 -15.15 -17.03
N ILE A 87 -8.20 -16.21 -17.61
CA ILE A 87 -7.49 -17.09 -18.54
C ILE A 87 -8.35 -17.26 -19.79
N ARG A 88 -7.78 -17.00 -20.96
CA ARG A 88 -8.40 -17.27 -22.26
C ARG A 88 -7.62 -18.31 -23.05
N MET A 89 -8.32 -19.13 -23.80
CA MET A 89 -7.72 -20.00 -24.80
C MET A 89 -7.60 -19.21 -26.11
N VAL A 90 -6.39 -19.11 -26.65
CA VAL A 90 -6.07 -18.35 -27.86
C VAL A 90 -5.72 -19.33 -28.98
N PRO A 91 -6.44 -19.31 -30.10
CA PRO A 91 -6.16 -20.17 -31.24
C PRO A 91 -4.78 -19.94 -31.85
N ARG A 92 -4.17 -21.01 -32.37
CA ARG A 92 -2.94 -20.97 -33.18
C ARG A 92 -3.22 -21.48 -34.59
N GLU A 93 -2.45 -21.00 -35.57
CA GLU A 93 -2.56 -21.48 -36.96
C GLU A 93 -2.21 -22.97 -37.07
N ASP A 94 -1.18 -23.40 -36.34
CA ASP A 94 -0.76 -24.80 -36.24
C ASP A 94 -0.69 -25.23 -34.75
N GLY A 95 -1.57 -26.15 -34.35
CA GLY A 95 -1.58 -26.76 -33.02
C GLY A 95 -2.79 -26.41 -32.15
N PRO A 96 -2.82 -26.87 -30.89
CA PRO A 96 -3.92 -26.61 -29.97
C PRO A 96 -3.95 -25.15 -29.49
N ASP A 97 -5.13 -24.69 -29.07
CA ASP A 97 -5.29 -23.38 -28.42
C ASP A 97 -4.43 -23.29 -27.16
N LEU A 98 -3.77 -22.14 -26.95
CA LEU A 98 -2.94 -21.93 -25.77
C LEU A 98 -3.59 -21.03 -24.74
N ALA A 99 -3.29 -21.31 -23.47
CA ALA A 99 -3.71 -20.44 -22.38
C ALA A 99 -2.97 -19.09 -22.44
N ARG A 100 -3.71 -18.00 -22.25
CA ARG A 100 -3.21 -16.64 -22.06
C ARG A 100 -3.79 -16.08 -20.77
N ILE A 101 -2.93 -15.59 -19.89
CA ILE A 101 -3.34 -14.89 -18.67
C ILE A 101 -3.70 -13.43 -19.03
N LEU A 102 -4.78 -12.94 -18.44
CA LEU A 102 -5.29 -11.57 -18.58
C LEU A 102 -4.94 -10.73 -17.34
N ASP A 103 -5.11 -9.41 -17.47
CA ASP A 103 -4.82 -8.44 -16.40
C ASP A 103 -5.76 -8.56 -15.19
N THR A 104 -6.85 -9.32 -15.29
CA THR A 104 -7.78 -9.63 -14.18
C THR A 104 -7.30 -10.80 -13.31
N CYS A 105 -6.04 -11.21 -13.45
CA CYS A 105 -5.46 -12.28 -12.65
C CYS A 105 -5.15 -11.79 -11.23
N GLU A 106 -5.72 -12.47 -10.24
CA GLU A 106 -5.51 -12.16 -8.81
C GLU A 106 -4.32 -12.91 -8.18
N GLY A 107 -3.57 -13.70 -8.97
CA GLY A 107 -2.38 -14.37 -8.44
C GLY A 107 -2.64 -15.54 -7.48
N CYS A 108 -3.86 -16.11 -7.44
CA CYS A 108 -4.24 -17.19 -6.52
C CYS A 108 -3.51 -18.53 -6.70
N ALA A 109 -2.64 -18.65 -7.72
CA ALA A 109 -1.85 -19.83 -8.08
C ALA A 109 -2.61 -21.13 -8.45
N VAL A 110 -3.95 -21.16 -8.39
CA VAL A 110 -4.76 -22.36 -8.72
C VAL A 110 -4.40 -22.91 -10.12
N CYS A 111 -4.26 -22.03 -11.11
CA CYS A 111 -3.93 -22.41 -12.48
C CYS A 111 -2.56 -23.11 -12.62
N SER A 112 -1.56 -22.70 -11.83
CA SER A 112 -0.25 -23.35 -11.77
C SER A 112 -0.35 -24.75 -11.18
N VAL A 113 -1.10 -24.89 -10.09
CA VAL A 113 -1.30 -26.18 -9.40
C VAL A 113 -2.03 -27.22 -10.28
N VAL A 114 -3.02 -26.80 -11.06
CA VAL A 114 -3.81 -27.72 -11.91
C VAL A 114 -3.18 -27.96 -13.29
N CYS A 115 -2.07 -27.30 -13.63
CA CYS A 115 -1.44 -27.45 -14.94
C CYS A 115 -0.63 -28.76 -15.00
N PRO A 116 -1.03 -29.76 -15.82
CA PRO A 116 -0.35 -31.04 -15.87
C PRO A 116 1.05 -30.94 -16.50
N GLU A 117 1.26 -29.97 -17.39
CA GLU A 117 2.55 -29.75 -18.08
C GLU A 117 3.48 -28.80 -17.32
N ALA A 118 3.08 -28.33 -16.13
CA ALA A 118 3.77 -27.27 -15.39
C ALA A 118 4.06 -26.01 -16.25
N ALA A 119 3.22 -25.75 -17.26
CA ALA A 119 3.38 -24.65 -18.21
C ALA A 119 2.99 -23.29 -17.63
N ILE A 120 2.50 -23.21 -16.39
CA ILE A 120 2.10 -21.96 -15.74
C ILE A 120 2.97 -21.74 -14.50
N VAL A 121 3.75 -20.67 -14.51
CA VAL A 121 4.61 -20.25 -13.41
C VAL A 121 4.05 -18.99 -12.74
N MET A 122 4.34 -18.85 -11.45
CA MET A 122 4.01 -17.63 -10.70
C MET A 122 5.22 -16.72 -10.70
N GLU A 123 5.08 -15.51 -11.24
CA GLU A 123 6.16 -14.52 -11.31
C GLU A 123 5.86 -13.33 -10.38
N PRO A 124 6.87 -12.81 -9.67
CA PRO A 124 6.72 -11.63 -8.83
C PRO A 124 6.11 -10.44 -9.58
N ARG A 125 5.06 -9.85 -9.01
CA ARG A 125 4.40 -8.66 -9.53
C ARG A 125 4.93 -7.41 -8.83
N ASN A 126 5.55 -6.53 -9.61
CA ASN A 126 5.77 -5.15 -9.18
C ASN A 126 4.40 -4.47 -8.97
N ALA A 127 4.11 -4.11 -7.74
CA ALA A 127 2.86 -3.48 -7.34
C ALA A 127 3.03 -2.00 -6.97
N GLY A 128 4.24 -1.46 -7.04
CA GLY A 128 4.53 -0.07 -6.64
C GLY A 128 5.99 0.17 -6.33
N SER A 129 6.27 1.32 -5.73
CA SER A 129 7.58 1.67 -5.21
C SER A 129 7.46 2.39 -3.88
N TRP A 130 8.55 2.39 -3.12
CA TRP A 130 8.70 3.21 -1.93
C TRP A 130 10.10 3.79 -1.87
N ALA A 131 10.23 4.91 -1.17
CA ALA A 131 11.46 5.68 -1.10
C ALA A 131 11.64 6.30 0.28
N VAL A 132 12.89 6.57 0.61
CA VAL A 132 13.27 7.45 1.72
C VAL A 132 13.84 8.72 1.12
N GLY A 133 13.33 9.86 1.56
CA GLY A 133 13.85 11.15 1.14
C GLY A 133 14.05 12.11 2.30
N GLU A 134 14.96 13.06 2.12
CA GLU A 134 15.22 14.10 3.12
C GLU A 134 14.32 15.30 2.88
N THR A 135 13.67 15.79 3.95
CA THR A 135 12.88 17.03 3.92
C THR A 135 13.45 18.06 4.88
N ARG A 136 12.91 19.29 4.81
CA ARG A 136 13.20 20.36 5.78
C ARG A 136 12.84 20.04 7.24
N PHE A 137 12.05 19.00 7.52
CA PHE A 137 11.62 18.64 8.88
C PHE A 137 12.26 17.34 9.41
N GLY A 138 12.84 16.51 8.53
CA GLY A 138 13.34 15.18 8.85
C GLY A 138 13.20 14.24 7.66
N PRO A 139 13.66 12.98 7.78
CA PRO A 139 13.46 11.98 6.74
C PRO A 139 11.97 11.66 6.58
N LEU A 140 11.56 11.44 5.33
CA LEU A 140 10.22 11.06 4.91
C LEU A 140 10.30 9.72 4.20
N VAL A 141 9.55 8.73 4.70
CA VAL A 141 9.25 7.50 3.98
C VAL A 141 7.95 7.69 3.22
N HIS A 142 7.94 7.47 1.92
CA HIS A 142 6.74 7.59 1.10
C HIS A 142 6.70 6.49 0.06
N ALA A 143 5.50 6.20 -0.44
CA ALA A 143 5.31 5.12 -1.39
C ALA A 143 4.14 5.41 -2.33
N THR A 144 4.19 4.76 -3.50
CA THR A 144 3.17 4.87 -4.53
C THR A 144 2.85 3.48 -5.06
N LEU A 145 1.57 3.12 -5.05
CA LEU A 145 1.11 1.90 -5.72
C LEU A 145 1.01 2.10 -7.23
N SER A 146 1.35 1.04 -7.96
CA SER A 146 1.01 0.95 -9.38
C SER A 146 -0.49 0.76 -9.55
N ALA A 147 -1.04 1.30 -10.63
CA ALA A 147 -2.45 1.18 -10.95
C ALA A 147 -2.91 -0.30 -10.95
N GLY A 148 -4.06 -0.57 -10.32
CA GLY A 148 -4.62 -1.92 -10.17
C GLY A 148 -3.88 -2.80 -9.16
N GLY A 149 -3.05 -2.24 -8.27
CA GLY A 149 -2.45 -2.97 -7.15
C GLY A 149 -3.39 -3.06 -5.96
N GLU A 150 -3.77 -4.27 -5.52
CA GLU A 150 -4.68 -4.47 -4.37
C GLU A 150 -3.95 -4.50 -3.01
N THR A 151 -2.65 -4.26 -2.98
CA THR A 151 -1.76 -4.57 -1.85
C THR A 151 -1.42 -3.36 -0.98
N SER A 152 -2.33 -2.40 -0.89
CA SER A 152 -2.14 -1.16 -0.13
C SER A 152 -1.83 -1.38 1.34
N GLY A 153 -2.52 -2.30 2.02
CA GLY A 153 -2.22 -2.60 3.43
C GLY A 153 -0.78 -3.13 3.66
N LYS A 154 -0.24 -3.91 2.72
CA LYS A 154 1.14 -4.43 2.81
C LYS A 154 2.16 -3.31 2.59
N LEU A 155 1.96 -2.46 1.57
CA LEU A 155 2.86 -1.35 1.30
C LEU A 155 2.83 -0.31 2.43
N VAL A 156 1.66 -0.01 2.98
CA VAL A 156 1.53 0.83 4.18
C VAL A 156 2.31 0.26 5.38
N THR A 157 2.26 -1.06 5.56
CA THR A 157 3.06 -1.72 6.61
C THR A 157 4.55 -1.56 6.37
N GLU A 158 5.00 -1.64 5.11
CA GLU A 158 6.39 -1.44 4.73
C GLU A 158 6.88 -0.02 5.05
N VAL A 159 6.12 1.00 4.63
CA VAL A 159 6.40 2.41 4.93
C VAL A 159 6.49 2.63 6.44
N ARG A 160 5.51 2.12 7.21
CA ARG A 160 5.49 2.26 8.67
C ARG A 160 6.70 1.62 9.34
N LYS A 161 7.08 0.40 8.92
CA LYS A 161 8.25 -0.31 9.45
C LYS A 161 9.53 0.45 9.18
N ARG A 162 9.76 0.88 7.94
CA ARG A 162 10.96 1.65 7.59
C ARG A 162 11.02 2.97 8.35
N ALA A 163 9.89 3.66 8.55
CA ALA A 163 9.84 4.89 9.34
C ALA A 163 10.22 4.64 10.82
N ALA A 164 9.76 3.53 11.42
CA ALA A 164 10.14 3.15 12.78
C ALA A 164 11.63 2.78 12.89
N GLU A 165 12.18 2.08 11.90
CA GLU A 165 13.61 1.75 11.82
C GLU A 165 14.47 3.02 11.73
N LEU A 166 14.15 3.92 10.80
CA LEU A 166 14.82 5.22 10.64
C LEU A 166 14.74 6.06 11.90
N ALA A 167 13.62 6.02 12.62
CA ALA A 167 13.48 6.72 13.89
C ALA A 167 14.41 6.14 14.97
N GLY A 168 14.61 4.82 14.98
CA GLY A 168 15.63 4.16 15.79
C GLY A 168 17.06 4.58 15.42
N GLU A 169 17.41 4.52 14.14
CA GLU A 169 18.73 4.90 13.60
C GLU A 169 19.08 6.36 13.90
N THR A 170 18.10 7.25 13.77
CA THR A 170 18.27 8.69 14.01
C THR A 170 18.02 9.08 15.47
N ALA A 171 17.63 8.14 16.35
CA ALA A 171 17.18 8.43 17.72
C ALA A 171 16.09 9.51 17.78
N SER A 172 15.19 9.52 16.80
CA SER A 172 14.07 10.45 16.71
C SER A 172 12.97 10.06 17.71
N PRO A 173 12.57 10.93 18.66
CA PRO A 173 11.55 10.60 19.64
C PRO A 173 10.14 10.48 19.06
N LEU A 174 9.90 10.99 17.84
CA LEU A 174 8.57 11.06 17.22
C LEU A 174 8.58 10.51 15.79
N VAL A 175 7.59 9.67 15.49
CA VAL A 175 7.19 9.30 14.13
C VAL A 175 5.81 9.89 13.87
N LEU A 176 5.67 10.65 12.78
CA LEU A 176 4.40 11.23 12.36
C LEU A 176 3.99 10.65 11.01
N VAL A 177 2.85 9.97 10.99
CA VAL A 177 2.34 9.23 9.84
C VAL A 177 1.12 9.95 9.26
N ASP A 178 1.17 10.32 7.98
CA ASP A 178 -0.02 10.73 7.20
C ASP A 178 -0.71 9.47 6.70
N GLY A 179 -1.82 9.10 7.32
CA GLY A 179 -2.51 7.86 7.03
C GLY A 179 -3.56 7.98 5.92
N PRO A 180 -4.04 6.84 5.39
CA PRO A 180 -5.05 6.82 4.33
C PRO A 180 -6.45 7.19 4.85
N PRO A 181 -7.41 7.50 3.97
CA PRO A 181 -8.81 7.70 4.34
C PRO A 181 -9.55 6.37 4.56
N GLY A 182 -10.67 6.43 5.28
CA GLY A 182 -11.61 5.32 5.41
C GLY A 182 -11.43 4.50 6.69
N ILE A 183 -11.72 3.21 6.60
CA ILE A 183 -11.69 2.25 7.72
C ILE A 183 -11.16 0.86 7.31
N GLY A 184 -10.58 0.74 6.11
CA GLY A 184 -10.15 -0.54 5.55
C GLY A 184 -8.77 -0.99 6.01
N CYS A 185 -8.24 -2.05 5.38
CA CYS A 185 -6.92 -2.60 5.66
C CYS A 185 -5.78 -1.57 5.67
N PRO A 186 -5.73 -0.55 4.77
CA PRO A 186 -4.69 0.47 4.82
C PRO A 186 -4.72 1.31 6.11
N VAL A 187 -5.92 1.63 6.60
CA VAL A 187 -6.11 2.40 7.83
C VAL A 187 -5.68 1.59 9.06
N ILE A 188 -6.04 0.31 9.10
CA ILE A 188 -5.60 -0.63 10.15
C ILE A 188 -4.08 -0.78 10.11
N ALA A 189 -3.50 -0.95 8.92
CA ALA A 189 -2.06 -1.04 8.74
C ALA A 189 -1.35 0.25 9.18
N ALA A 190 -1.88 1.43 8.86
CA ALA A 190 -1.28 2.70 9.28
C ALA A 190 -1.29 2.87 10.81
N MET A 191 -2.39 2.53 11.49
CA MET A 191 -2.51 2.69 12.95
C MET A 191 -1.88 1.56 13.78
N SER A 192 -1.54 0.43 13.17
CA SER A 192 -1.00 -0.72 13.90
C SER A 192 0.30 -0.36 14.63
N GLY A 193 0.26 -0.41 15.97
CA GLY A 193 1.40 -0.04 16.82
C GLY A 193 1.59 1.47 17.03
N ALA A 194 0.58 2.28 16.69
CA ALA A 194 0.55 3.70 17.01
C ALA A 194 0.25 3.94 18.50
N ASP A 195 0.78 5.04 19.05
CA ASP A 195 0.47 5.49 20.41
C ASP A 195 -0.70 6.48 20.46
N LEU A 196 -1.01 7.11 19.32
CA LEU A 196 -2.06 8.11 19.22
C LEU A 196 -2.58 8.21 17.78
N VAL A 197 -3.91 8.30 17.64
CA VAL A 197 -4.57 8.68 16.39
C VAL A 197 -5.11 10.11 16.48
N VAL A 198 -4.75 10.93 15.50
CA VAL A 198 -5.34 12.24 15.25
C VAL A 198 -6.34 12.11 14.10
N ALA A 199 -7.64 12.09 14.43
CA ALA A 199 -8.69 11.97 13.42
C ALA A 199 -9.13 13.36 12.90
N VAL A 200 -8.98 13.57 11.59
CA VAL A 200 -9.30 14.82 10.88
C VAL A 200 -10.61 14.64 10.11
N THR A 201 -11.57 15.52 10.37
CA THR A 201 -12.89 15.50 9.73
C THR A 201 -13.33 16.91 9.31
N GLU A 202 -14.44 17.00 8.57
CA GLU A 202 -15.12 18.24 8.22
C GLU A 202 -16.50 18.31 8.92
N PRO A 203 -17.13 19.49 9.04
CA PRO A 203 -18.39 19.65 9.76
C PRO A 203 -19.62 19.24 8.91
N THR A 204 -19.62 18.05 8.31
CA THR A 204 -20.77 17.51 7.57
C THR A 204 -21.35 16.25 8.23
N PRO A 205 -22.67 15.99 8.09
CA PRO A 205 -23.30 14.82 8.70
C PRO A 205 -22.68 13.48 8.24
N SER A 206 -22.30 13.36 6.97
CA SER A 206 -21.63 12.16 6.44
C SER A 206 -20.25 11.98 7.08
N ALA A 207 -19.44 13.05 7.12
CA ALA A 207 -18.10 13.00 7.70
C ALA A 207 -18.12 12.68 9.19
N ARG A 208 -19.17 13.10 9.91
CA ARG A 208 -19.41 12.69 11.30
C ARG A 208 -19.64 11.18 11.41
N ALA A 209 -20.49 10.60 10.56
CA ALA A 209 -20.75 9.16 10.57
C ALA A 209 -19.49 8.34 10.22
N ASP A 210 -18.69 8.81 9.25
CA ASP A 210 -17.43 8.17 8.88
C ASP A 210 -16.38 8.31 9.99
N LEU A 211 -16.32 9.46 10.65
CA LEU A 211 -15.48 9.66 11.84
C LEU A 211 -15.87 8.71 12.98
N ASP A 212 -17.17 8.57 13.29
CA ASP A 212 -17.64 7.66 14.34
C ASP A 212 -17.17 6.22 14.08
N ARG A 213 -17.19 5.77 12.81
CA ARG A 213 -16.67 4.46 12.40
C ARG A 213 -15.16 4.35 12.57
N LEU A 214 -14.40 5.36 12.14
CA LEU A 214 -12.94 5.41 12.33
C LEU A 214 -12.57 5.31 13.82
N LEU A 215 -13.24 6.08 14.68
CA LEU A 215 -12.99 6.04 16.12
C LEU A 215 -13.31 4.66 16.72
N ASN A 216 -14.36 3.99 16.24
CA ASN A 216 -14.67 2.62 16.67
C ASN A 216 -13.59 1.63 16.25
N VAL A 217 -13.01 1.78 15.06
CA VAL A 217 -11.88 0.95 14.62
C VAL A 217 -10.64 1.24 15.47
N ALA A 218 -10.28 2.50 15.71
CA ALA A 218 -9.13 2.85 16.55
C ALA A 218 -9.26 2.26 17.97
N ARG A 219 -10.42 2.42 18.61
CA ARG A 219 -10.70 1.81 19.92
C ARG A 219 -10.65 0.29 19.90
N HIS A 220 -11.07 -0.35 18.81
CA HIS A 220 -10.99 -1.81 18.68
C HIS A 220 -9.54 -2.31 18.71
N PHE A 221 -8.60 -1.50 18.23
CA PHE A 221 -7.16 -1.79 18.24
C PHE A 221 -6.42 -1.14 19.42
N ASP A 222 -7.14 -0.69 20.45
CA ASP A 222 -6.60 -0.07 21.67
C ASP A 222 -5.68 1.16 21.40
N VAL A 223 -6.05 1.98 20.40
CA VAL A 223 -5.41 3.27 20.10
C VAL A 223 -6.34 4.45 20.39
#